data_AF-X1EX13-F1
#
_entry.id   AF-X1EX13-F1
#
_cell.length_a   1.000
_cell.length_b   1.000
_cell.length_c   1.000
_cell.angle_alpha   90.00
_cell.angle_beta   90.00
_cell.angle_gamma   90.00
#
_symmetry.space_group_name_H-M   'P 1'
#
loop_
_entity.id
_entity.type
_entity.pdbx_description
1 polymer ?
#
loop_
_entity_poly.entity_id
_entity_poly.type
_entity_poly.pdbx_seq_one_letter_code
_entity_poly.pdbx_strand_id
1 'polypeptide(L)'
;GYMRAIVKVGVAYEQDVEKGMKALEEIADKWAEENKDIVLEPPVIQGILSLGSSEVTLRVAIKVKPLTHWGAERELKRRIKNTFDEKGIEIPFPRQVVYLKKEKK
;
A
#
# COMPACT_ATOMS: atom_id res chain seq x y z
N GLY A 1 -3.77 8.43 24.90
CA GLY A 1 -4.09 7.27 24.05
C GLY A 1 -3.68 7.57 22.62
N TYR A 2 -3.44 6.55 21.79
CA TYR A 2 -3.08 6.70 20.38
C TYR A 2 -3.98 5.83 19.50
N MET A 3 -4.07 6.17 18.22
CA MET A 3 -4.64 5.31 17.19
C MET A 3 -3.59 4.99 16.14
N ARG A 4 -3.81 3.93 15.35
CA ARG A 4 -2.96 3.59 14.22
C ARG A 4 -3.72 3.83 12.94
N ALA A 5 -3.17 4.67 12.06
CA ALA A 5 -3.56 4.72 10.67
C ALA A 5 -2.91 3.54 9.96
N ILE A 6 -3.71 2.64 9.39
CA ILE A 6 -3.22 1.43 8.71
C ILE A 6 -3.63 1.50 7.25
N VAL A 7 -2.64 1.48 6.35
CA VAL A 7 -2.90 1.41 4.92
C VAL A 7 -2.30 0.14 4.35
N LYS A 8 -3.14 -0.59 3.61
CA LYS A 8 -2.78 -1.82 2.90
C LYS A 8 -2.88 -1.55 1.40
N VAL A 9 -1.89 -2.02 0.64
CA VAL A 9 -1.78 -1.77 -0.80
C VAL A 9 -1.35 -3.06 -1.47
N GLY A 10 -2.08 -3.48 -2.50
CA GLY A 10 -1.70 -4.60 -3.35
C GLY A 10 -0.71 -4.16 -4.43
N VAL A 11 0.33 -4.96 -4.67
CA VAL A 11 1.27 -4.85 -5.78
C VAL A 11 1.24 -6.15 -6.58
N ALA A 12 1.20 -6.07 -7.91
CA ALA A 12 1.20 -7.28 -8.74
C ALA A 12 2.50 -8.09 -8.56
N TYR A 13 2.44 -9.42 -8.68
CA TYR A 13 3.64 -10.28 -8.60
C TYR A 13 4.69 -9.98 -9.67
N GLU A 14 4.27 -9.45 -10.81
CA GLU A 14 5.13 -9.11 -11.94
C GLU A 14 5.87 -7.78 -11.73
N GLN A 15 5.54 -7.03 -10.67
CA GLN A 15 6.13 -5.75 -10.33
C GLN A 15 7.24 -5.89 -9.29
N ASP A 16 8.16 -4.93 -9.29
CA ASP A 16 9.22 -4.83 -8.30
C ASP A 16 8.65 -4.42 -6.93
N VAL A 17 8.54 -5.39 -6.03
CA VAL A 17 8.01 -5.19 -4.67
C VAL A 17 8.92 -4.28 -3.84
N GLU A 18 10.24 -4.29 -4.07
CA GLU A 18 11.17 -3.39 -3.38
C GLU A 18 10.97 -1.95 -3.80
N LYS A 19 10.74 -1.72 -5.10
CA LYS A 19 10.36 -0.39 -5.62
C LYS A 19 9.03 0.09 -5.01
N GLY A 20 8.05 -0.81 -4.86
CA GLY A 20 6.80 -0.54 -4.16
C GLY A 20 6.99 -0.17 -2.70
N MET A 21 7.83 -0.91 -1.97
CA MET A 21 8.16 -0.62 -0.57
C MET A 21 8.86 0.74 -0.41
N LYS A 22 9.88 1.04 -1.23
CA LYS A 22 10.57 2.35 -1.21
C LYS A 22 9.62 3.50 -1.52
N ALA A 23 8.72 3.32 -2.48
CA ALA A 23 7.72 4.34 -2.79
C ALA A 23 6.76 4.58 -1.62
N LEU A 24 6.34 3.51 -0.91
CA LEU A 24 5.53 3.67 0.31
C LEU A 24 6.29 4.41 1.41
N GLU A 25 7.61 4.22 1.51
CA GLU A 25 8.47 4.84 2.54
C GLU A 25 8.52 6.34 2.34
N GLU A 26 8.90 6.75 1.13
CA GLU A 26 8.96 8.15 0.73
C GLU A 26 7.61 8.87 0.95
N ILE A 27 6.49 8.21 0.61
CA ILE A 27 5.15 8.78 0.77
C ILE A 27 4.79 8.92 2.24
N ALA A 28 5.05 7.89 3.05
CA ALA A 28 4.70 7.88 4.46
C ALA A 28 5.56 8.86 5.26
N ASP A 29 6.86 8.93 4.98
CA ASP A 29 7.80 9.87 5.60
C ASP A 29 7.42 11.29 5.26
N LYS A 30 7.20 11.60 3.97
CA LYS A 30 6.80 12.94 3.54
C LYS A 30 5.47 13.35 4.15
N TRP A 31 4.48 12.44 4.18
CA TRP A 31 3.20 12.72 4.83
C TRP A 31 3.38 12.96 6.34
N ALA A 32 4.23 12.18 7.00
CA ALA A 32 4.52 12.34 8.43
C ALA A 32 5.22 13.67 8.74
N GLU A 33 6.13 14.11 7.86
CA GLU A 33 6.80 15.40 7.98
C GLU A 33 5.86 16.59 7.83
N GLU A 34 4.88 16.50 6.92
CA GLU A 34 3.86 17.53 6.71
C GLU A 34 2.80 17.56 7.83
N ASN A 35 2.61 16.45 8.54
CA ASN A 35 1.56 16.24 9.54
C ASN A 35 2.13 15.98 10.96
N LYS A 36 3.24 16.64 11.31
CA LYS A 36 3.93 16.51 12.61
C LYS A 36 3.02 16.81 13.81
N ASP A 37 1.95 17.56 13.61
CA ASP A 37 0.98 17.90 14.65
C ASP A 37 0.09 16.70 15.02
N ILE A 38 -0.15 15.75 14.12
CA ILE A 38 -0.96 14.54 14.40
C ILE A 38 -0.14 13.25 14.51
N VAL A 39 1.07 13.22 13.96
CA VAL A 39 1.97 12.06 13.99
C VAL A 39 2.66 11.97 15.35
N LEU A 40 2.63 10.78 15.96
CA LEU A 40 3.23 10.53 17.27
C LEU A 40 4.56 9.77 17.18
N GLU A 41 4.73 8.97 16.13
CA GLU A 41 5.93 8.17 15.86
C GLU A 41 6.17 8.10 14.35
N PRO A 42 7.43 7.87 13.92
CA PRO A 42 7.74 7.67 12.52
C PRO A 42 6.91 6.53 11.90
N PRO A 43 6.55 6.65 10.62
CA PRO A 43 5.83 5.59 9.92
C PRO A 43 6.67 4.31 9.89
N VAL A 44 5.99 3.17 9.99
CA VAL A 44 6.64 1.86 9.91
C VAL A 44 6.04 1.08 8.75
N ILE A 45 6.90 0.74 7.78
CA ILE A 45 6.56 -0.21 6.72
C ILE A 45 6.79 -1.61 7.26
N GLN A 46 5.74 -2.41 7.26
CA GLN A 46 5.78 -3.79 7.74
C GLN A 46 6.15 -4.79 6.63
N GLY A 47 6.71 -4.30 5.52
CA GLY A 47 7.02 -5.07 4.32
C GLY A 47 5.80 -5.79 3.73
N ILE A 48 5.99 -7.07 3.44
CA ILE A 48 4.97 -7.96 2.88
C ILE A 48 4.09 -8.50 4.01
N LEU A 49 2.81 -8.15 3.98
CA LEU A 49 1.80 -8.64 4.93
C LEU A 49 1.23 -10.00 4.50
N SER A 50 0.97 -10.18 3.20
CA SER A 50 0.37 -11.40 2.67
C SER A 50 0.67 -11.57 1.18
N LEU A 51 0.65 -12.84 0.76
CA LEU A 51 0.74 -13.28 -0.63
C LEU A 51 -0.65 -13.76 -1.07
N GLY A 52 -1.33 -12.96 -1.88
CA GLY A 52 -2.65 -13.25 -2.44
C GLY A 52 -2.58 -14.07 -3.73
N SER A 53 -3.73 -14.35 -4.35
CA SER A 53 -3.78 -15.11 -5.62
C SER A 53 -3.19 -14.35 -6.81
N SER A 54 -3.17 -13.02 -6.76
CA SER A 54 -2.72 -12.17 -7.87
C SER A 54 -1.94 -10.93 -7.40
N GLU A 55 -1.69 -10.81 -6.10
CA GLU A 55 -1.05 -9.62 -5.51
C GLU A 55 -0.22 -9.95 -4.27
N VAL A 56 0.77 -9.12 -4.01
CA VAL A 56 1.51 -9.02 -2.75
C VAL A 56 0.95 -7.83 -1.99
N THR A 57 0.43 -8.05 -0.78
CA THR A 57 -0.10 -6.97 0.05
C THR A 57 1.03 -6.36 0.88
N LEU A 58 1.31 -5.08 0.64
CA LEU A 58 2.19 -4.26 1.47
C LEU A 58 1.38 -3.52 2.54
N ARG A 59 2.01 -3.24 3.69
CA ARG A 59 1.36 -2.53 4.79
C ARG A 59 2.25 -1.44 5.38
N VAL A 60 1.67 -0.26 5.55
CA VAL A 60 2.24 0.84 6.34
C VAL A 60 1.34 1.13 7.55
N ALA A 61 1.98 1.39 8.69
CA ALA A 61 1.31 1.74 9.93
C ALA A 61 1.94 2.99 10.55
N ILE A 62 1.11 3.95 10.95
CA ILE A 62 1.56 5.21 11.56
C ILE A 62 0.79 5.42 12.86
N LYS A 63 1.49 5.73 13.96
CA LYS A 63 0.81 6.15 15.20
C LYS A 63 0.43 7.61 15.11
N VAL A 64 -0.85 7.88 15.30
CA VAL A 64 -1.43 9.23 15.20
C VAL A 64 -2.29 9.55 16.42
N LYS A 65 -2.59 10.83 16.60
CA LYS A 65 -3.55 11.31 17.60
C LYS A 65 -4.90 10.59 17.45
N PRO A 66 -5.65 10.37 18.55
CA PRO A 66 -6.99 9.80 18.47
C PRO A 66 -7.89 10.58 17.49
N LEU A 67 -8.81 9.87 16.83
CA LEU A 67 -9.79 10.40 15.85
C LEU A 67 -9.21 10.95 14.53
N THR A 68 -7.88 11.01 14.34
CA THR A 68 -7.28 11.49 13.08
C THR A 68 -6.94 10.37 12.09
N HIS A 69 -6.92 9.12 12.56
CA HIS A 69 -6.51 7.94 11.77
C HIS A 69 -7.26 7.76 10.45
N TRP A 70 -8.59 7.95 10.41
CA TRP A 70 -9.32 7.84 9.14
C TRP A 70 -8.97 8.94 8.13
N GLY A 71 -8.62 10.14 8.60
CA GLY A 71 -8.14 11.23 7.73
C GLY A 71 -6.79 10.87 7.12
N ALA A 72 -5.86 10.45 7.99
CA ALA A 72 -4.54 9.98 7.59
C ALA A 72 -4.60 8.83 6.58
N GLU A 73 -5.42 7.81 6.83
CA GLU A 73 -5.57 6.66 5.93
C GLU A 73 -6.08 7.05 4.55
N ARG A 74 -7.05 7.96 4.46
CA ARG A 74 -7.61 8.40 3.18
C ARG A 74 -6.60 9.19 2.37
N GLU A 75 -5.89 10.10 3.02
CA GLU A 75 -4.90 10.92 2.33
C GLU A 75 -3.70 10.09 1.88
N LEU A 76 -3.19 9.19 2.73
CA LEU A 76 -2.14 8.25 2.35
C LEU A 76 -2.58 7.39 1.17
N LYS A 77 -3.80 6.81 1.18
CA LYS A 77 -4.32 6.05 0.04
C LYS A 77 -4.34 6.85 -1.26
N ARG A 78 -4.75 8.13 -1.22
CA ARG A 78 -4.73 9.02 -2.38
C ARG A 78 -3.30 9.24 -2.90
N ARG A 79 -2.35 9.55 -2.02
CA ARG A 79 -0.95 9.78 -2.40
C ARG A 79 -0.31 8.53 -2.99
N ILE A 80 -0.54 7.38 -2.35
CA ILE A 80 -0.10 6.07 -2.82
C ILE A 80 -0.62 5.82 -4.23
N LYS A 81 -1.91 6.00 -4.48
CA LYS A 81 -2.50 5.78 -5.81
C LYS A 81 -1.81 6.66 -6.87
N ASN A 82 -1.68 7.95 -6.60
CA ASN A 82 -1.06 8.88 -7.54
C ASN A 82 0.41 8.53 -7.81
N THR A 83 1.21 8.28 -6.77
CA THR A 83 2.63 7.98 -6.92
C THR A 83 2.87 6.61 -7.55
N PHE A 84 2.00 5.63 -7.29
CA PHE A 84 2.07 4.33 -7.95
C PHE A 84 1.80 4.46 -9.45
N ASP A 85 0.80 5.27 -9.83
CA ASP A 85 0.51 5.56 -11.24
C ASP A 85 1.69 6.30 -11.91
N GLU A 86 2.30 7.28 -11.24
CA GLU A 86 3.48 8.01 -11.74
C GLU A 86 4.72 7.13 -11.89
N LYS A 87 4.94 6.18 -10.96
CA LYS A 87 6.10 5.28 -10.97
C LYS A 87 5.87 4.03 -11.83
N GLY A 88 4.68 3.88 -12.44
CA GLY A 88 4.30 2.72 -13.25
C GLY A 88 4.12 1.43 -12.42
N ILE A 89 3.81 1.57 -11.13
CA ILE A 89 3.55 0.45 -10.23
C ILE A 89 2.07 0.09 -10.36
N GLU A 90 1.80 -1.02 -11.07
CA GLU A 90 0.44 -1.45 -11.33
C GLU A 90 -0.21 -2.01 -10.06
N ILE A 91 -1.33 -1.41 -9.65
CA ILE A 91 -2.18 -1.98 -8.61
C ILE A 91 -3.02 -3.08 -9.28
N PRO A 92 -2.83 -4.34 -8.87
CA PRO A 92 -3.42 -5.47 -9.57
C PRO A 92 -4.94 -5.42 -9.47
N PHE A 93 -5.58 -5.65 -10.60
CA PHE A 93 -6.98 -6.07 -10.66
C PHE A 93 -7.01 -7.60 -10.77
N PRO A 94 -8.05 -8.27 -10.24
CA PRO A 94 -8.16 -9.71 -10.37
C PRO A 94 -8.22 -10.11 -11.86
N ARG A 95 -7.21 -10.86 -12.32
CA ARG A 95 -7.14 -11.44 -13.67
C ARG A 95 -7.46 -12.93 -13.57
N GLN A 96 -8.47 -13.40 -14.31
CA GLN A 96 -8.75 -14.83 -14.46
C GLN A 96 -8.32 -15.29 -15.85
N VAL A 97 -7.42 -16.27 -15.91
CA VAL A 97 -7.04 -16.93 -17.17
C VAL A 97 -7.86 -18.21 -17.30
N VAL A 98 -8.72 -18.28 -18.31
CA VAL A 98 -9.52 -19.47 -18.62
C VAL A 98 -8.75 -20.34 -19.60
N TYR A 99 -8.26 -21.50 -19.15
CA TYR A 99 -7.62 -22.49 -20.02
C TYR A 99 -8.67 -23.48 -20.56
N LEU A 100 -9.04 -23.33 -21.83
CA LEU A 100 -9.93 -24.28 -22.53
C LEU A 100 -9.12 -25.48 -23.02
N LYS A 101 -9.15 -26.58 -22.26
CA LYS A 101 -8.58 -27.85 -22.69
C LYS A 101 -9.47 -28.45 -23.78
N LYS A 102 -8.98 -28.48 -25.04
CA LYS A 102 -9.66 -29.24 -26.11
C LYS A 102 -9.50 -30.73 -25.83
N GLU A 103 -10.61 -31.43 -25.59
CA GLU A 103 -10.64 -32.89 -25.64
C GLU A 103 -10.39 -33.33 -27.10
N LYS A 104 -9.39 -34.20 -27.29
CA LYS A 104 -9.21 -34.89 -28.57
C LYS A 104 -10.31 -35.93 -28.69
N LYS A 105 -11.14 -35.82 -29.73
CA LYS A 105 -12.01 -36.91 -30.19
C LYS A 105 -11.19 -38.09 -30.67
#